data_AF-A0A258ZFD9-F1
#
_entry.id   AF-A0A258ZFD9-F1
#
_cell.length_a   1.000
_cell.length_b   1.000
_cell.length_c   1.000
_cell.angle_alpha   90.00
_cell.angle_beta   90.00
_cell.angle_gamma   90.00
#
_symmetry.space_group_name_H-M   'P 1'
#
loop_
_entity.id
_entity.type
_entity.pdbx_description
1 polymer ?
#
loop_
_entity_poly.entity_id
_entity_poly.type
_entity_poly.pdbx_seq_one_letter_code
_entity_poly.pdbx_strand_id
1 'polypeptide(L)'
;MIWGQLALVDAALFAGAAVYINVAEQPARATLDPAAQLRQWKPAYARGFAMQASLALLGFLLGAIAFAVSGQWRWMAGGVLMLANWPFTLIAIMPTNRRLLATEEALAGPESAHLIACWGQLHMVRTGLGVVATFVFLWASL
;
A
#
# COMPACT_ATOMS: atom_id res chain seq x y z
N MET A 1 24.87 -1.89 6.25
CA MET A 1 24.54 -1.73 7.68
C MET A 1 23.19 -2.36 7.98
N ILE A 2 22.97 -2.91 9.18
CA ILE A 2 21.78 -3.72 9.49
C ILE A 2 20.45 -2.97 9.31
N TRP A 3 20.34 -1.73 9.80
CA TRP A 3 19.10 -0.93 9.72
C TRP A 3 18.65 -0.68 8.29
N GLY A 4 19.58 -0.35 7.39
CA GLY A 4 19.27 -0.15 5.97
C GLY A 4 18.81 -1.44 5.29
N GLN A 5 19.43 -2.58 5.60
CA GLN A 5 19.02 -3.87 5.05
C GLN A 5 17.63 -4.29 5.55
N LEU A 6 17.32 -4.02 6.82
CA LEU A 6 15.97 -4.24 7.35
C LEU A 6 14.95 -3.32 6.66
N ALA A 7 15.30 -2.05 6.39
CA ALA A 7 14.44 -1.13 5.64
C ALA A 7 14.16 -1.63 4.21
N LEU A 8 15.18 -2.18 3.54
CA LEU A 8 15.04 -2.79 2.23
C LEU A 8 14.09 -4.00 2.24
N VAL A 9 14.26 -4.91 3.21
CA VAL A 9 13.39 -6.09 3.36
C VAL A 9 11.94 -5.68 3.66
N ASP A 10 11.73 -4.73 4.57
CA ASP A 10 10.41 -4.19 4.90
C ASP A 10 9.72 -3.57 3.68
N ALA A 11 10.43 -2.72 2.93
CA ALA A 11 9.91 -2.12 1.71
C ALA A 11 9.59 -3.17 0.63
N ALA A 12 10.41 -4.20 0.49
CA ALA A 12 10.15 -5.30 -0.45
C ALA A 12 8.89 -6.10 -0.05
N LEU A 13 8.65 -6.33 1.24
CA LEU A 13 7.43 -6.96 1.74
C LEU A 13 6.19 -6.08 1.47
N PHE A 14 6.28 -4.78 1.73
CA PHE A 14 5.22 -3.83 1.40
C PHE A 14 4.91 -3.84 -0.10
N ALA A 15 5.95 -3.74 -0.93
CA ALA A 15 5.83 -3.69 -2.39
C ALA A 15 5.24 -5.01 -2.92
N GLY A 16 5.71 -6.16 -2.45
CA GLY A 16 5.17 -7.47 -2.82
C GLY A 16 3.68 -7.60 -2.51
N ALA A 17 3.26 -7.18 -1.32
CA ALA A 17 1.84 -7.16 -0.95
C ALA A 17 1.01 -6.21 -1.85
N ALA A 18 1.52 -5.01 -2.15
CA ALA A 18 0.84 -4.04 -3.00
C ALA A 18 0.72 -4.54 -4.46
N VAL A 19 1.81 -5.10 -5.00
CA VAL A 19 1.83 -5.74 -6.32
C VAL A 19 0.82 -6.88 -6.39
N TYR A 20 0.79 -7.76 -5.38
CA TYR A 20 -0.19 -8.85 -5.32
C TYR A 20 -1.63 -8.33 -5.35
N ILE A 21 -1.93 -7.27 -4.57
CA ILE A 21 -3.25 -6.64 -4.57
C ILE A 21 -3.63 -6.18 -5.98
N ASN A 22 -2.73 -5.49 -6.68
CA ASN A 22 -3.03 -4.94 -8.00
C ASN A 22 -3.05 -5.98 -9.13
N VAL A 23 -2.21 -7.01 -9.08
CA VAL A 23 -2.01 -7.96 -10.17
C VAL A 23 -2.90 -9.19 -10.03
N ALA A 24 -3.12 -9.67 -8.81
CA ALA A 24 -3.86 -10.90 -8.56
C ALA A 24 -5.22 -10.62 -7.90
N GLU A 25 -5.20 -9.97 -6.73
CA GLU A 25 -6.42 -9.84 -5.92
C GLU A 25 -7.49 -8.98 -6.59
N GLN A 26 -7.13 -7.80 -7.12
CA GLN A 26 -8.10 -6.91 -7.73
C GLN A 26 -8.70 -7.48 -9.02
N PRO A 27 -7.89 -7.96 -9.99
CA PRO A 27 -8.42 -8.54 -11.21
C PRO A 27 -9.32 -9.74 -10.94
N ALA A 28 -8.95 -10.61 -9.98
CA ALA A 28 -9.81 -11.72 -9.57
C ALA A 28 -11.14 -11.22 -8.97
N ARG A 29 -11.10 -10.24 -8.06
CA ARG A 29 -12.30 -9.63 -7.47
C ARG A 29 -13.20 -9.04 -8.55
N ALA A 30 -12.66 -8.33 -9.54
CA ALA A 30 -13.43 -7.67 -10.58
C ALA A 30 -14.31 -8.63 -11.41
N THR A 31 -14.04 -9.94 -11.39
CA THR A 31 -14.86 -10.96 -12.07
C THR A 31 -16.13 -11.35 -11.32
N LEU A 32 -16.25 -10.98 -10.04
CA LEU A 32 -17.37 -11.34 -9.18
C LEU A 32 -18.56 -10.41 -9.38
N ASP A 33 -19.76 -10.86 -8.98
CA ASP A 33 -20.92 -9.97 -8.87
C ASP A 33 -20.67 -8.85 -7.82
N PRO A 34 -21.31 -7.67 -7.93
CA PRO A 34 -21.01 -6.54 -7.06
C PRO A 34 -21.11 -6.80 -5.55
N ALA A 35 -22.05 -7.64 -5.11
CA ALA A 35 -22.21 -7.99 -3.71
C ALA A 35 -21.05 -8.85 -3.22
N ALA A 36 -20.64 -9.85 -4.00
CA ALA A 36 -19.48 -10.67 -3.73
C ALA A 36 -18.16 -9.87 -3.76
N GLN A 37 -18.03 -8.90 -4.68
CA GLN A 37 -16.89 -7.97 -4.69
C GLN A 37 -16.78 -7.23 -3.37
N LEU A 38 -17.87 -6.62 -2.90
CA LEU A 38 -17.88 -5.83 -1.68
C LEU A 38 -17.66 -6.69 -0.43
N ARG A 39 -18.30 -7.87 -0.38
CA ARG A 39 -18.12 -8.86 0.70
C ARG A 39 -16.68 -9.31 0.83
N GLN A 40 -15.99 -9.54 -0.28
CA GLN A 40 -14.57 -9.91 -0.25
C GLN A 40 -13.69 -8.71 0.09
N TRP A 41 -13.98 -7.54 -0.51
CA TRP A 41 -13.16 -6.34 -0.37
C TRP A 41 -13.09 -5.85 1.08
N LYS A 42 -14.20 -5.81 1.82
CA LYS A 42 -14.22 -5.28 3.21
C LYS A 42 -13.21 -5.95 4.16
N PRO A 43 -13.25 -7.29 4.36
CA PRO A 43 -12.30 -7.97 5.24
C PRO A 43 -10.87 -7.98 4.70
N ALA A 44 -10.68 -7.98 3.37
CA ALA A 44 -9.35 -7.89 2.75
C ALA A 44 -8.75 -6.49 2.97
N TYR A 45 -9.51 -5.43 2.71
CA TYR A 45 -9.12 -4.04 2.94
C TYR A 45 -8.71 -3.81 4.40
N ALA A 46 -9.51 -4.27 5.37
CA ALA A 46 -9.20 -4.05 6.78
C ALA A 46 -7.84 -4.67 7.17
N ARG A 47 -7.57 -5.91 6.74
CA ARG A 47 -6.30 -6.61 7.01
C ARG A 47 -5.13 -5.99 6.25
N GLY A 48 -5.33 -5.71 4.95
CA GLY A 48 -4.33 -5.07 4.10
C GLY A 48 -3.96 -3.68 4.57
N PHE A 49 -4.95 -2.88 5.03
CA PHE A 49 -4.72 -1.57 5.62
C PHE A 49 -3.84 -1.67 6.86
N ALA A 50 -4.17 -2.55 7.80
CA ALA A 50 -3.37 -2.74 9.01
C ALA A 50 -1.92 -3.15 8.68
N MET A 51 -1.74 -4.19 7.86
CA MET A 51 -0.43 -4.67 7.47
C MET A 51 0.40 -3.60 6.75
N GLN A 52 -0.13 -3.01 5.68
CA GLN A 52 0.63 -2.06 4.86
C GLN A 52 0.85 -0.73 5.58
N ALA A 53 -0.06 -0.26 6.44
CA ALA A 53 0.16 0.96 7.22
C ALA A 53 1.30 0.77 8.23
N SER A 54 1.39 -0.41 8.88
CA SER A 54 2.49 -0.75 9.78
C SER A 54 3.82 -0.87 9.06
N LEU A 55 3.88 -1.55 7.91
CA LEU A 55 5.09 -1.65 7.08
C LEU A 55 5.54 -0.26 6.60
N ALA A 56 4.63 0.58 6.11
CA ALA A 56 4.96 1.94 5.69
C ALA A 56 5.66 2.77 6.80
N LEU A 57 5.16 2.68 8.04
CA LEU A 57 5.76 3.36 9.18
C LEU A 57 7.10 2.72 9.57
N LEU A 58 7.17 1.39 9.61
CA LEU A 58 8.40 0.67 9.97
C LEU A 58 9.53 0.94 8.98
N GLY A 59 9.27 0.85 7.68
CA GLY A 59 10.24 1.19 6.63
C GLY A 59 10.75 2.63 6.72
N PHE A 60 9.87 3.59 7.06
CA PHE A 60 10.29 4.97 7.33
C PHE A 60 11.26 5.05 8.52
N LEU A 61 10.90 4.45 9.66
CA LEU A 61 11.73 4.49 10.87
C LEU A 61 13.09 3.82 10.64
N LEU A 62 13.11 2.65 9.99
CA LEU A 62 14.35 1.94 9.66
C LEU A 62 15.24 2.75 8.71
N GLY A 63 14.66 3.37 7.69
CA GLY A 63 15.38 4.28 6.79
C GLY A 63 15.94 5.51 7.49
N ALA A 64 15.16 6.12 8.39
CA ALA A 64 15.60 7.26 9.20
C ALA A 64 16.75 6.90 10.15
N ILE A 65 16.68 5.74 10.82
CA ILE A 65 17.76 5.23 11.66
C ILE A 65 19.02 4.95 10.83
N ALA A 66 18.88 4.31 9.67
CA ALA A 66 20.00 4.05 8.76
C ALA A 66 20.66 5.36 8.28
N PHE A 67 19.87 6.39 7.97
CA PHE A 67 20.38 7.72 7.66
C PHE A 67 21.16 8.31 8.84
N ALA A 68 20.57 8.32 10.04
CA ALA A 68 21.19 8.90 11.23
C ALA A 68 22.53 8.23 11.59
N VAL A 69 22.65 6.92 11.40
CA VAL A 69 23.86 6.15 11.70
C VAL A 69 24.96 6.31 10.64
N SER A 70 24.58 6.42 9.36
CA SER A 70 25.55 6.40 8.25
C SER A 70 25.84 7.75 7.60
N GLY A 71 24.99 8.75 7.81
CA GLY A 71 24.98 10.01 7.07
C GLY A 71 24.51 9.89 5.61
N GLN A 72 24.18 8.70 5.11
CA GLN A 72 23.81 8.51 3.71
C GLN A 72 22.33 8.84 3.45
N TRP A 73 22.07 10.01 2.85
CA TRP A 73 20.72 10.56 2.64
C TRP A 73 19.76 9.65 1.86
N ARG A 74 20.28 8.75 1.01
CA ARG A 74 19.50 7.80 0.21
C ARG A 74 18.58 6.92 1.08
N TRP A 75 19.00 6.59 2.31
CA TRP A 75 18.15 5.86 3.27
C TRP A 75 16.93 6.67 3.72
N MET A 76 17.12 7.97 3.97
CA MET A 76 15.99 8.85 4.31
C MET A 76 15.05 9.02 3.11
N ALA A 77 15.59 9.11 1.89
CA ALA A 77 14.76 9.20 0.67
C ALA A 77 13.83 7.99 0.52
N GLY A 78 14.35 6.76 0.70
CA GLY A 78 13.52 5.55 0.72
C GLY A 78 12.48 5.56 1.85
N GLY A 79 12.87 6.01 3.04
CA GLY A 79 11.96 6.15 4.17
C GLY A 79 10.81 7.13 3.91
N VAL A 80 11.09 8.28 3.31
CA VAL A 80 10.08 9.29 2.94
C VAL A 80 9.09 8.72 1.93
N LEU A 81 9.56 7.94 0.94
CA LEU A 81 8.68 7.25 -0.02
C LEU A 81 7.77 6.23 0.68
N MET A 82 8.28 5.50 1.67
CA MET A 82 7.47 4.61 2.50
C MET A 82 6.40 5.41 3.25
N LEU A 83 6.78 6.48 3.94
CA LEU A 83 5.86 7.32 4.71
C LEU A 83 4.81 8.01 3.83
N ALA A 84 5.16 8.39 2.59
CA ALA A 84 4.25 9.04 1.63
C ALA A 84 2.99 8.21 1.31
N ASN A 85 3.00 6.91 1.57
CA ASN A 85 1.81 6.07 1.49
C ASN A 85 0.68 6.53 2.42
N TRP A 86 0.99 7.07 3.60
CA TRP A 86 -0.02 7.56 4.56
C TRP A 86 -0.79 8.77 4.03
N PRO A 87 -0.16 9.91 3.71
CA PRO A 87 -0.89 11.07 3.21
C PRO A 87 -1.62 10.75 1.90
N PHE A 88 -1.02 9.95 1.01
CA PHE A 88 -1.71 9.50 -0.20
C PHE A 88 -2.96 8.69 0.12
N THR A 89 -2.87 7.73 1.05
CA THR A 89 -4.03 6.92 1.45
C THR A 89 -5.12 7.78 2.07
N LEU A 90 -4.78 8.70 2.98
CA LEU A 90 -5.76 9.54 3.68
C LEU A 90 -6.47 10.52 2.75
N ILE A 91 -5.75 11.11 1.80
CA ILE A 91 -6.29 12.16 0.91
C ILE A 91 -6.97 11.55 -0.31
N ALA A 92 -6.32 10.60 -1.00
CA ALA A 92 -6.78 10.11 -2.30
C ALA A 92 -7.64 8.83 -2.20
N ILE A 93 -7.33 7.90 -1.30
CA ILE A 93 -8.01 6.59 -1.23
C ILE A 93 -9.15 6.58 -0.21
N MET A 94 -8.95 7.20 0.95
CA MET A 94 -9.88 7.13 2.08
C MET A 94 -11.30 7.61 1.74
N PRO A 95 -11.52 8.63 0.90
CA PRO A 95 -12.87 9.00 0.46
C PRO A 95 -13.61 7.84 -0.21
N THR A 96 -12.94 7.11 -1.12
CA THR A 96 -13.50 5.91 -1.76
C THR A 96 -13.72 4.79 -0.75
N ASN A 97 -12.75 4.55 0.14
CA ASN A 97 -12.89 3.50 1.18
C ASN A 97 -14.10 3.74 2.08
N ARG A 98 -14.33 4.99 2.50
CA ARG A 98 -15.47 5.35 3.36
C ARG A 98 -16.80 5.08 2.67
N ARG A 99 -16.93 5.41 1.38
CA ARG A 99 -18.14 5.11 0.59
C ARG A 99 -18.37 3.60 0.47
N LEU A 100 -17.33 2.82 0.18
CA LEU A 100 -17.41 1.36 0.10
C LEU A 100 -17.76 0.72 1.44
N LEU A 101 -17.14 1.16 2.53
CA LEU A 101 -17.42 0.65 3.88
C LEU A 101 -18.86 0.92 4.32
N ALA A 102 -19.39 2.10 3.98
CA ALA A 102 -20.75 2.51 4.29
C ALA A 102 -21.82 1.82 3.42
N THR A 103 -21.44 1.22 2.29
CA THR A 103 -22.38 0.50 1.42
C THR A 103 -22.72 -0.85 2.03
N GLU A 104 -24.00 -1.14 2.24
CA GLU A 104 -24.46 -2.47 2.65
C GLU A 104 -24.34 -3.47 1.50
N GLU A 105 -23.97 -4.73 1.79
CA GLU A 105 -23.79 -5.75 0.75
C GLU A 105 -25.06 -6.00 -0.06
N ALA A 106 -26.24 -5.92 0.58
CA ALA A 106 -27.54 -6.08 -0.09
C ALA A 106 -27.87 -4.95 -1.07
N LEU A 107 -27.20 -3.80 -0.94
CA LEU A 107 -27.35 -2.62 -1.80
C LEU A 107 -26.22 -2.50 -2.82
N ALA A 108 -25.30 -3.47 -2.87
CA ALA A 108 -24.20 -3.46 -3.82
C ALA A 108 -24.72 -3.59 -5.25
N GLY A 109 -24.17 -2.78 -6.15
CA GLY A 109 -24.56 -2.71 -7.56
C GLY A 109 -23.49 -2.04 -8.42
N PRO A 110 -23.87 -1.47 -9.58
CA PRO A 110 -22.92 -0.86 -10.51
C PRO A 110 -22.04 0.22 -9.89
N GLU A 111 -22.59 1.06 -9.01
CA GLU A 111 -21.82 2.12 -8.34
C GLU A 111 -20.75 1.58 -7.40
N SER A 112 -21.05 0.57 -6.58
CA SER A 112 -20.04 -0.05 -5.71
C SER A 112 -18.96 -0.77 -6.50
N ALA A 113 -19.32 -1.42 -7.62
CA ALA A 113 -18.35 -2.05 -8.52
C ALA A 113 -17.42 -0.99 -9.16
N HIS A 114 -17.98 0.14 -9.58
CA HIS A 114 -17.21 1.27 -10.09
C HIS A 114 -16.26 1.83 -9.03
N LEU A 115 -16.72 2.02 -7.79
CA LEU A 115 -15.87 2.47 -6.68
C LEU A 115 -14.73 1.48 -6.36
N ILE A 116 -14.98 0.18 -6.41
CA ILE A 116 -13.95 -0.86 -6.25
C ILE A 116 -12.94 -0.79 -7.40
N ALA A 117 -13.38 -0.57 -8.64
CA ALA A 117 -12.48 -0.39 -9.78
C ALA A 117 -11.58 0.84 -9.59
N CYS A 118 -12.17 1.99 -9.22
CA CYS A 118 -11.44 3.22 -8.90
C CYS A 118 -10.45 3.02 -7.74
N TRP A 119 -10.85 2.30 -6.69
CA TRP A 119 -9.95 1.92 -5.60
C TRP A 119 -8.74 1.13 -6.09
N GLY A 120 -8.94 0.18 -7.01
CA GLY A 120 -7.86 -0.60 -7.61
C GLY A 120 -6.85 0.28 -8.36
N GLN A 121 -7.34 1.24 -9.14
CA GLN A 121 -6.48 2.21 -9.85
C GLN A 121 -5.70 3.10 -8.89
N LEU A 122 -6.35 3.63 -7.85
CA LEU A 122 -5.69 4.43 -6.83
C LEU A 122 -4.62 3.62 -6.08
N HIS A 123 -4.85 2.34 -5.83
CA HIS A 123 -3.88 1.47 -5.16
C HIS A 123 -2.58 1.31 -5.98
N MET A 124 -2.62 1.43 -7.31
CA MET A 124 -1.41 1.34 -8.14
C MET A 124 -0.36 2.38 -7.78
N VAL A 125 -0.77 3.55 -7.29
CA VAL A 125 0.17 4.58 -6.81
C VAL A 125 0.93 4.08 -5.58
N ARG A 126 0.25 3.39 -4.65
CA ARG A 126 0.91 2.79 -3.48
C ARG A 126 1.88 1.68 -3.89
N THR A 127 1.50 0.88 -4.88
CA THR A 127 2.39 -0.10 -5.49
C THR A 127 3.64 0.57 -6.06
N GLY A 128 3.47 1.64 -6.83
CA GLY A 128 4.58 2.44 -7.35
C GLY A 128 5.48 2.99 -6.23
N LEU A 129 4.90 3.61 -5.20
CA LEU A 129 5.66 4.14 -4.06
C LEU A 129 6.48 3.04 -3.36
N GLY A 130 5.90 1.87 -3.09
CA GLY A 130 6.58 0.75 -2.47
C GLY A 130 7.73 0.19 -3.33
N VAL A 131 7.48 0.01 -4.63
CA VAL A 131 8.51 -0.48 -5.58
C VAL A 131 9.66 0.52 -5.68
N VAL A 132 9.38 1.81 -5.85
CA VAL A 132 10.42 2.85 -5.92
C VAL A 132 11.18 2.94 -4.60
N ALA A 133 10.50 2.89 -3.45
CA ALA A 133 11.17 2.85 -2.14
C ALA A 133 12.12 1.66 -2.02
N THR A 134 11.70 0.47 -2.48
CA THR A 134 12.53 -0.74 -2.50
C THR A 134 13.79 -0.52 -3.33
N PHE A 135 13.67 0.03 -4.54
CA PHE A 135 14.84 0.32 -5.39
C PHE A 135 15.75 1.42 -4.83
N VAL A 136 15.19 2.43 -4.16
CA VAL A 136 15.98 3.47 -3.48
C VAL A 136 16.76 2.89 -2.31
N PHE A 137 16.15 2.00 -1.51
CA PHE A 137 16.88 1.30 -0.45
C PHE A 137 17.94 0.34 -0.99
N LEU A 138 17.66 -0.36 -2.09
CA LEU A 138 18.66 -1.18 -2.77
C LEU A 138 19.84 -0.31 -3.24
N TRP A 139 19.57 0.83 -3.88
CA TRP A 139 20.61 1.76 -4.30
C TRP A 139 21.42 2.32 -3.13
N ALA A 140 20.78 2.59 -1.99
CA ALA A 140 21.47 3.02 -0.79
C ALA A 140 22.38 1.93 -0.18
N SER A 141 22.08 0.66 -0.47
CA SER A 141 22.81 -0.51 0.02
C SER A 141 24.09 -0.84 -0.76
N LEU A 142 24.21 -0.27 -1.96
CA LEU A 142 25.37 -0.36 -2.85
C LEU A 142 26.33 0.82 -2.59
#